data_AF-A0A529XHL1-F1
#
_entry.id   AF-A0A529XHL1-F1
#
_cell.length_a   1.000
_cell.length_b   1.000
_cell.length_c   1.000
_cell.angle_alpha   90.00
_cell.angle_beta   90.00
_cell.angle_gamma   90.00
#
_symmetry.space_group_name_H-M   'P 1'
#
loop_
_entity.id
_entity.type
_entity.pdbx_description
1 polymer ?
#
loop_
_entity_poly.entity_id
_entity_poly.type
_entity_poly.pdbx_seq_one_letter_code
_entity_poly.pdbx_strand_id
1 'polypeptide(L)'
;MTARRDGAGNIIGRLGPQTGRTLICGSHIDTVRGGGSLDGTLGVLAGLECARAIAASGLQPSAGFEVVAFADEEGAYHGLLGSKAMAGALEPDDIQDSGALAMAMLAVGLDFSAVSKAARKLDEVEAYLELHIEQGPVLERLGLDIGIVDAIVGMDLSSYTLTGKARHSGSTPMADR
;
A
#
# COMPACT_ATOMS: atom_id res chain seq x y z
N MET A 1 9.26 -5.52 20.71
CA MET A 1 9.07 -5.33 19.24
C MET A 1 10.24 -4.52 18.73
N THR A 2 10.78 -4.88 17.57
CA THR A 2 11.82 -4.10 16.86
C THR A 2 11.19 -3.40 15.66
N ALA A 3 11.52 -2.13 15.44
CA ALA A 3 10.99 -1.35 14.32
C ALA A 3 12.10 -1.05 13.32
N ARG A 4 11.78 -1.10 12.03
CA ARG A 4 12.67 -0.73 10.93
C ARG A 4 11.88 -0.08 9.79
N ARG A 5 12.59 0.62 8.92
CA ARG A 5 12.09 1.11 7.64
C ARG A 5 12.89 0.46 6.52
N ASP A 6 12.24 -0.06 5.49
CA ASP A 6 12.92 -0.64 4.33
C ASP A 6 13.25 0.41 3.26
N GLY A 7 13.85 -0.02 2.15
CA GLY A 7 14.27 0.87 1.06
C GLY A 7 13.13 1.52 0.29
N ALA A 8 11.92 0.96 0.32
CA ALA A 8 10.72 1.54 -0.28
C ALA A 8 9.98 2.45 0.71
N GLY A 9 10.43 2.49 1.97
CA GLY A 9 9.86 3.33 3.00
C GLY A 9 8.77 2.67 3.84
N ASN A 10 8.50 1.37 3.65
CA ASN A 10 7.57 0.62 4.48
C ASN A 10 8.05 0.62 5.93
N ILE A 11 7.14 0.80 6.87
CA ILE A 11 7.44 0.74 8.31
C ILE A 11 7.07 -0.65 8.80
N ILE A 12 8.03 -1.34 9.42
CA ILE A 12 7.88 -2.74 9.81
C ILE A 12 8.19 -2.89 11.29
N GLY A 13 7.21 -3.33 12.07
CA GLY A 13 7.34 -3.70 13.48
C GLY A 13 7.34 -5.21 13.64
N ARG A 14 8.42 -5.81 14.16
CA ARG A 14 8.54 -7.27 14.35
C ARG A 14 8.49 -7.68 15.81
N LEU A 15 7.62 -8.64 16.12
CA LEU A 15 7.54 -9.37 17.38
C LEU A 15 7.98 -10.84 17.18
N GLY A 16 8.61 -11.43 18.18
CA GLY A 16 9.07 -12.82 18.14
C GLY A 16 10.47 -13.00 17.52
N PRO A 17 10.78 -14.20 17.01
CA PRO A 17 12.09 -14.53 16.42
C PRO A 17 12.49 -13.55 15.32
N GLN A 18 13.75 -13.09 15.33
CA GLN A 18 14.26 -12.13 14.33
C GLN A 18 14.62 -12.77 12.99
N THR A 19 14.61 -14.10 12.91
CA THR A 19 14.88 -14.90 11.72
C THR A 19 13.74 -15.88 11.46
N GLY A 20 13.72 -16.47 10.25
CA GLY A 20 12.70 -17.43 9.84
C GLY A 20 11.41 -16.79 9.34
N ARG A 21 10.43 -17.66 9.05
CA ARG A 21 9.14 -17.27 8.45
C ARG A 21 8.38 -16.31 9.36
N THR A 22 7.57 -15.46 8.75
CA THR A 22 6.78 -14.47 9.48
C THR A 22 5.35 -14.41 8.97
N LEU A 23 4.41 -14.29 9.90
CA LEU A 23 3.07 -13.80 9.58
C LEU A 23 3.18 -12.28 9.44
N ILE A 24 2.69 -11.75 8.33
CA ILE A 24 2.57 -10.30 8.12
C ILE A 24 1.11 -9.93 8.34
N CYS A 25 0.88 -8.93 9.19
CA CYS A 25 -0.39 -8.24 9.29
C CYS A 25 -0.16 -6.78 8.94
N GLY A 26 -0.90 -6.21 8.00
CA GLY A 26 -0.61 -4.87 7.54
C GLY A 26 -1.69 -4.27 6.69
N SER A 27 -1.43 -3.02 6.31
CA SER A 27 -2.18 -2.22 5.35
C SER A 27 -1.34 -0.96 5.06
N HIS A 28 -1.95 0.19 4.80
CA HIS A 28 -1.28 1.45 4.51
C HIS A 28 -1.61 2.57 5.52
N ILE A 29 -0.88 3.68 5.45
CA ILE A 29 -1.12 4.86 6.31
C ILE A 29 -1.17 6.18 5.51
N ASP A 30 -0.91 6.14 4.20
CA ASP A 30 -1.24 7.22 3.30
C ASP A 30 -2.75 7.25 3.00
N THR A 31 -3.21 8.35 2.41
CA THR A 31 -4.63 8.63 2.18
C THR A 31 -4.81 9.48 0.94
N VAL A 32 -5.99 9.43 0.36
CA VAL A 32 -6.44 10.40 -0.65
C VAL A 32 -6.79 11.77 -0.07
N ARG A 33 -6.90 12.79 -0.94
CA ARG A 33 -7.41 14.11 -0.57
C ARG A 33 -8.86 14.03 -0.09
N GLY A 34 -9.10 14.44 1.16
CA GLY A 34 -10.42 14.34 1.77
C GLY A 34 -10.79 12.92 2.21
N GLY A 35 -9.82 12.00 2.30
CA GLY A 35 -10.02 10.66 2.81
C GLY A 35 -10.43 10.61 4.28
N GLY A 36 -11.04 9.49 4.66
CA GLY A 36 -11.40 9.21 6.05
C GLY A 36 -10.21 8.73 6.88
N SER A 37 -10.42 8.50 8.17
CA SER A 37 -9.36 8.05 9.10
C SER A 37 -9.22 6.53 9.21
N LEU A 38 -10.06 5.75 8.52
CA LEU A 38 -10.14 4.30 8.67
C LEU A 38 -9.46 3.55 7.52
N ASP A 39 -9.53 4.12 6.31
CA ASP A 39 -8.92 3.57 5.10
C ASP A 39 -7.42 3.37 5.31
N GLY A 40 -6.94 2.14 5.12
CA GLY A 40 -5.59 1.69 5.44
C GLY A 40 -5.23 1.65 6.93
N THR A 41 -5.32 2.80 7.60
CA THR A 41 -4.83 3.02 8.96
C THR A 41 -5.45 2.05 9.97
N LEU A 42 -6.73 1.66 9.77
CA LEU A 42 -7.38 0.64 10.60
C LEU A 42 -6.62 -0.68 10.59
N GLY A 43 -6.21 -1.17 9.42
CA GLY A 43 -5.50 -2.44 9.27
C GLY A 43 -4.15 -2.44 9.98
N VAL A 44 -3.38 -1.36 9.82
CA VAL A 44 -2.08 -1.18 10.48
C VAL A 44 -2.24 -1.13 12.00
N LEU A 45 -3.18 -0.35 12.51
CA LEU A 45 -3.42 -0.24 13.96
C LEU A 45 -3.98 -1.53 14.55
N ALA A 46 -4.85 -2.25 13.84
CA ALA A 46 -5.33 -3.55 14.26
C ALA A 46 -4.19 -4.58 14.36
N GLY A 47 -3.28 -4.60 13.38
CA GLY A 47 -2.07 -5.41 13.44
C GLY A 47 -1.18 -5.06 14.64
N LEU A 48 -1.02 -3.77 14.94
CA LEU A 48 -0.28 -3.30 16.12
C LEU A 48 -0.94 -3.76 17.43
N GLU A 49 -2.26 -3.65 17.54
CA GLU A 49 -3.00 -4.12 18.71
C GLU A 49 -2.92 -5.65 18.87
N CYS A 50 -2.94 -6.41 17.76
CA CYS A 50 -2.65 -7.84 17.79
C CYS A 50 -1.25 -8.14 18.36
N ALA A 51 -0.22 -7.42 17.90
CA ALA A 51 1.14 -7.58 18.44
C ALA A 51 1.21 -7.26 19.94
N ARG A 52 0.54 -6.19 20.38
CA ARG A 52 0.44 -5.81 21.80
C ARG A 52 -0.27 -6.88 22.62
N ALA A 53 -1.39 -7.41 22.13
CA ALA A 53 -2.16 -8.45 22.80
C ALA A 53 -1.35 -9.76 22.93
N ILE A 54 -0.65 -10.17 21.87
CA ILE A 54 0.26 -11.33 21.90
C ILE A 54 1.34 -11.13 22.97
N ALA A 55 2.00 -9.98 22.97
CA ALA A 55 3.05 -9.68 23.95
C ALA A 55 2.50 -9.66 25.40
N ALA A 56 1.32 -9.08 25.62
CA ALA A 56 0.68 -9.01 26.93
C ALA A 56 0.18 -10.37 27.45
N SER A 57 -0.17 -11.29 26.54
CA SER A 57 -0.62 -12.64 26.91
C SER A 57 0.49 -13.55 27.45
N GLY A 58 1.76 -13.16 27.31
CA GLY A 58 2.91 -13.99 27.65
C GLY A 58 3.24 -15.09 26.65
N LEU A 59 2.46 -15.23 25.57
CA LEU A 59 2.76 -16.13 24.47
C LEU A 59 4.12 -15.79 23.85
N GLN A 60 4.88 -16.84 23.52
CA GLN A 60 6.15 -16.74 22.79
C GLN A 60 5.92 -17.29 21.38
N PRO A 61 5.72 -16.42 20.37
CA PRO A 61 5.50 -16.88 19.00
C PRO A 61 6.65 -17.74 18.50
N SER A 62 6.35 -18.87 17.89
CA SER A 62 7.33 -19.75 17.23
C SER A 62 7.82 -19.21 15.89
N ALA A 63 7.05 -18.28 15.29
CA ALA A 63 7.36 -17.57 14.06
C ALA A 63 7.34 -16.05 14.30
N GLY A 64 7.91 -15.27 13.38
CA GLY A 64 7.80 -13.82 13.43
C GLY A 64 6.34 -13.37 13.27
N PHE A 65 5.99 -12.27 13.94
CA PHE A 65 4.78 -11.51 13.68
C PHE A 65 5.19 -10.09 13.29
N GLU A 66 4.92 -9.70 12.05
CA GLU A 66 5.26 -8.39 11.52
C GLU A 66 4.01 -7.55 11.29
N VAL A 67 4.03 -6.34 11.81
CA VAL A 67 3.09 -5.28 11.46
C VAL A 67 3.73 -4.44 10.38
N VAL A 68 3.08 -4.29 9.23
CA VAL A 68 3.61 -3.50 8.11
C VAL A 68 2.64 -2.37 7.77
N ALA A 69 3.17 -1.15 7.74
CA ALA A 69 2.54 -0.02 7.07
C ALA A 69 3.23 0.17 5.72
N PHE A 70 2.54 -0.20 4.65
CA PHE A 70 3.02 -0.05 3.28
C PHE A 70 3.01 1.42 2.87
N ALA A 71 3.99 1.81 2.06
CA ALA A 71 4.13 3.16 1.54
C ALA A 71 3.40 3.33 0.20
N ASP A 72 2.69 4.46 0.06
CA ASP A 72 2.06 4.94 -1.19
C ASP A 72 1.15 3.88 -1.82
N GLU A 73 0.18 3.38 -1.04
CA GLU A 73 -0.85 2.45 -1.52
C GLU A 73 -1.81 3.19 -2.46
N GLU A 74 -2.30 4.36 -2.04
CA GLU A 74 -3.35 5.14 -2.71
C GLU A 74 -2.86 5.83 -3.99
N GLY A 75 -1.54 5.87 -4.18
CA GLY A 75 -0.90 6.41 -5.38
C GLY A 75 -0.86 7.94 -5.41
N ALA A 76 -0.33 8.55 -4.36
CA ALA A 76 0.13 9.93 -4.44
C ALA A 76 1.26 10.10 -5.47
N TYR A 77 2.03 9.03 -5.73
CA TYR A 77 3.06 8.98 -6.76
C TYR A 77 2.82 7.88 -7.79
N HIS A 78 2.88 6.61 -7.40
CA HIS A 78 2.75 5.47 -8.32
C HIS A 78 1.62 4.51 -7.92
N GLY A 79 1.34 4.38 -6.63
CA GLY A 79 0.34 3.45 -6.10
C GLY A 79 0.94 2.07 -5.88
N LEU A 80 0.57 1.45 -4.76
CA LEU A 80 1.11 0.18 -4.29
C LEU A 80 2.65 0.10 -4.24
N LEU A 81 3.37 1.23 -4.17
CA LEU A 81 4.83 1.26 -4.32
C LEU A 81 5.50 0.35 -3.28
N GLY A 82 5.12 0.51 -2.02
CA GLY A 82 5.69 -0.21 -0.89
C GLY A 82 5.46 -1.72 -0.96
N SER A 83 4.24 -2.14 -1.31
CA SER A 83 3.86 -3.55 -1.39
C SER A 83 4.46 -4.23 -2.63
N LYS A 84 4.45 -3.56 -3.80
CA LYS A 84 5.15 -4.03 -5.01
C LYS A 84 6.65 -4.18 -4.75
N ALA A 85 7.28 -3.20 -4.11
CA ALA A 85 8.70 -3.27 -3.77
C ALA A 85 9.01 -4.44 -2.84
N MET A 86 8.22 -4.65 -1.79
CA MET A 86 8.40 -5.77 -0.87
C MET A 86 8.19 -7.13 -1.56
N ALA A 87 7.22 -7.23 -2.46
CA ALA A 87 6.93 -8.44 -3.23
C ALA A 87 7.96 -8.71 -4.34
N GLY A 88 8.87 -7.76 -4.62
CA GLY A 88 9.78 -7.84 -5.77
C GLY A 88 9.06 -7.74 -7.12
N ALA A 89 7.90 -7.08 -7.14
CA ALA A 89 7.00 -6.95 -8.28
C ALA A 89 6.98 -5.52 -8.87
N LEU A 90 8.06 -4.77 -8.71
CA LEU A 90 8.21 -3.45 -9.33
C LEU A 90 8.34 -3.59 -10.85
N GLU A 91 7.56 -2.80 -11.57
CA GLU A 91 7.63 -2.67 -13.02
C GLU A 91 8.54 -1.49 -13.41
N PRO A 92 9.03 -1.41 -14.66
CA PRO A 92 9.87 -0.29 -15.11
C PRO A 92 9.27 1.08 -14.82
N ASP A 93 7.95 1.22 -14.99
CA ASP A 93 7.24 2.48 -14.78
C ASP A 93 7.16 2.87 -13.29
N ASP A 94 7.18 1.90 -12.36
CA ASP A 94 7.22 2.14 -10.90
C ASP A 94 8.56 2.75 -10.46
N ILE A 95 9.62 2.54 -11.25
CA ILE A 95 10.98 3.02 -10.97
C ILE A 95 11.44 4.10 -11.96
N GLN A 96 10.58 4.49 -12.91
CA GLN A 96 10.80 5.57 -13.84
C GLN A 96 10.16 6.85 -13.29
N ASP A 97 10.82 7.44 -12.29
CA ASP A 97 10.35 8.67 -11.63
C ASP A 97 10.65 9.93 -12.46
N SER A 98 9.68 10.85 -12.51
CA SER A 98 9.86 12.22 -13.05
C SER A 98 10.72 13.12 -12.15
N GLY A 99 11.12 12.61 -10.99
CA GLY A 99 11.91 13.24 -9.93
C GLY A 99 11.10 13.54 -8.67
N ALA A 100 9.77 13.47 -8.74
CA ALA A 100 8.89 13.84 -7.64
C ALA A 100 8.98 12.84 -6.47
N LEU A 101 8.96 11.54 -6.77
CA LEU A 101 9.06 10.50 -5.74
C LEU A 101 10.45 10.50 -5.10
N ALA A 102 11.51 10.58 -5.90
CA ALA A 102 12.89 10.64 -5.43
C ALA A 102 13.14 11.83 -4.50
N MET A 103 12.59 13.00 -4.83
CA MET A 103 12.68 14.19 -3.97
C MET A 103 11.88 14.02 -2.66
N ALA A 104 10.70 13.41 -2.72
CA ALA A 104 9.89 13.12 -1.53
C ALA A 104 10.58 12.12 -0.60
N MET A 105 11.15 11.06 -1.16
CA MET A 105 11.96 10.07 -0.43
C MET A 105 13.19 10.73 0.22
N LEU A 106 13.92 11.55 -0.53
CA LEU A 106 15.08 12.28 -0.01
C LEU A 106 14.71 13.20 1.15
N ALA A 107 13.56 13.88 1.08
CA ALA A 107 13.07 14.76 2.15
C ALA A 107 12.81 14.02 3.47
N VAL A 108 12.57 12.71 3.42
CA VAL A 108 12.38 11.84 4.59
C VAL A 108 13.57 10.91 4.84
N GLY A 109 14.74 11.21 4.26
CA GLY A 109 16.00 10.51 4.49
C GLY A 109 16.10 9.14 3.79
N LEU A 110 15.30 8.88 2.76
CA LEU A 110 15.39 7.68 1.94
C LEU A 110 16.13 7.93 0.63
N ASP A 111 16.74 6.88 0.11
CA ASP A 111 17.36 6.86 -1.21
C ASP A 111 16.46 6.09 -2.17
N PHE A 112 16.03 6.75 -3.26
CA PHE A 112 15.23 6.13 -4.32
C PHE A 112 15.90 4.89 -4.92
N SER A 113 17.23 4.85 -4.98
CA SER A 113 17.97 3.68 -5.48
C SER A 113 17.80 2.44 -4.59
N ALA A 114 17.33 2.61 -3.35
CA ALA A 114 17.10 1.53 -2.40
C ALA A 114 15.71 0.89 -2.52
N VAL A 115 14.77 1.45 -3.29
CA VAL A 115 13.40 0.91 -3.45
C VAL A 115 13.44 -0.56 -3.89
N SER A 116 14.26 -0.88 -4.89
CA SER A 116 14.44 -2.25 -5.39
C SER A 116 15.04 -3.24 -4.38
N LYS A 117 15.68 -2.73 -3.32
CA LYS A 117 16.28 -3.53 -2.24
C LYS A 117 15.29 -3.91 -1.14
N ALA A 118 14.05 -3.41 -1.19
CA ALA A 118 12.99 -3.77 -0.25
C ALA A 118 12.43 -5.19 -0.49
N ALA A 119 12.73 -5.78 -1.65
CA ALA A 119 12.23 -7.09 -2.03
C ALA A 119 12.59 -8.18 -1.01
N ARG A 120 11.58 -8.97 -0.64
CA ARG A 120 11.71 -10.12 0.24
C ARG A 120 11.58 -11.41 -0.53
N LYS A 121 12.20 -12.47 0.00
CA LYS A 121 11.99 -13.81 -0.53
C LYS A 121 10.66 -14.35 -0.03
N LEU A 122 9.91 -15.00 -0.91
CA LEU A 122 8.60 -15.58 -0.57
C LEU A 122 8.68 -16.64 0.54
N ASP A 123 9.80 -17.36 0.67
CA ASP A 123 10.01 -18.34 1.71
C ASP A 123 10.16 -17.74 3.12
N GLU A 124 10.40 -16.43 3.23
CA GLU A 124 10.42 -15.70 4.50
C GLU A 124 9.02 -15.32 5.00
N VAL A 125 7.98 -15.46 4.17
CA VAL A 125 6.60 -15.09 4.50
C VAL A 125 5.77 -16.36 4.67
N GLU A 126 5.12 -16.49 5.81
CA GLU A 126 4.18 -17.59 6.08
C GLU A 126 2.81 -17.27 5.48
N ALA A 127 2.30 -16.08 5.77
CA ALA A 127 1.04 -15.56 5.25
C ALA A 127 1.00 -14.03 5.38
N TYR A 128 0.09 -13.41 4.64
CA TYR A 128 -0.29 -12.01 4.75
C TYR A 128 -1.77 -11.91 5.13
N LEU A 129 -2.09 -11.09 6.12
CA LEU A 129 -3.46 -10.80 6.55
C LEU A 129 -3.68 -9.29 6.63
N GLU A 130 -4.75 -8.82 6.04
CA GLU A 130 -5.16 -7.42 6.07
C GLU A 130 -6.58 -7.30 6.60
N LEU A 131 -6.77 -6.43 7.58
CA LEU A 131 -8.09 -5.98 8.01
C LEU A 131 -8.37 -4.65 7.33
N HIS A 132 -9.52 -4.54 6.69
CA HIS A 132 -9.93 -3.32 6.02
C HIS A 132 -11.40 -3.01 6.25
N ILE A 133 -11.77 -1.74 6.11
CA ILE A 133 -13.18 -1.37 5.99
C ILE A 133 -13.71 -1.85 4.63
N GLU A 134 -15.01 -2.14 4.55
CA GLU A 134 -15.64 -2.62 3.31
C GLU A 134 -15.53 -1.61 2.15
N GLN A 135 -15.54 -0.31 2.46
CA GLN A 135 -15.69 0.81 1.51
C GLN A 135 -16.98 0.72 0.65
N GLY A 136 -17.87 -0.20 1.00
CA GLY A 136 -19.16 -0.45 0.38
C GLY A 136 -20.28 -0.59 1.41
N PRO A 137 -21.52 -0.79 0.95
CA PRO A 137 -22.69 -0.84 1.82
C PRO A 137 -23.22 -2.26 2.09
N VAL A 138 -22.53 -3.31 1.68
CA VAL A 138 -23.05 -4.69 1.68
C VAL A 138 -23.20 -5.24 3.10
N LEU A 139 -22.16 -5.13 3.94
CA LEU A 139 -22.21 -5.59 5.33
C LEU A 139 -23.28 -4.84 6.13
N GLU A 140 -23.37 -3.52 5.94
CA GLU A 140 -24.41 -2.69 6.56
C GLU A 140 -25.81 -3.16 6.14
N ARG A 141 -26.06 -3.35 4.83
CA ARG A 141 -27.36 -3.79 4.31
C ARG A 141 -27.74 -5.19 4.75
N LEU A 142 -26.77 -6.07 4.94
CA LEU A 142 -26.97 -7.44 5.42
C LEU A 142 -27.04 -7.53 6.96
N GLY A 143 -26.68 -6.46 7.68
CA GLY A 143 -26.59 -6.46 9.14
C GLY A 143 -25.50 -7.39 9.67
N LEU A 144 -24.36 -7.45 8.99
CA LEU A 144 -23.21 -8.30 9.34
C LEU A 144 -22.04 -7.46 9.83
N ASP A 145 -21.30 -7.97 10.81
CA ASP A 145 -20.14 -7.26 11.39
C ASP A 145 -18.82 -7.56 10.67
N ILE A 146 -18.69 -8.75 10.04
CA ILE A 146 -17.44 -9.24 9.46
C ILE A 146 -17.71 -9.90 8.10
N GLY A 147 -16.91 -9.52 7.10
CA GLY A 147 -16.81 -10.20 5.81
C GLY A 147 -15.47 -10.91 5.67
N ILE A 148 -15.47 -12.14 5.14
CA ILE A 148 -14.25 -12.84 4.73
C ILE A 148 -14.10 -12.59 3.22
N VAL A 149 -13.09 -11.81 2.84
CA VAL A 149 -12.81 -11.47 1.45
C VAL A 149 -12.25 -12.69 0.72
N ASP A 150 -12.89 -13.07 -0.39
CA ASP A 150 -12.50 -14.21 -1.23
C ASP A 150 -11.77 -13.78 -2.51
N ALA A 151 -12.11 -12.61 -3.05
CA ALA A 151 -11.52 -12.06 -4.25
C ALA A 151 -11.49 -10.52 -4.23
N ILE A 152 -10.60 -9.96 -5.05
CA ILE A 152 -10.47 -8.52 -5.30
C ILE A 152 -10.78 -8.28 -6.79
N VAL A 153 -11.42 -7.15 -7.10
CA VAL A 153 -11.74 -6.76 -8.47
C VAL A 153 -10.48 -6.52 -9.30
N GLY A 154 -10.51 -6.89 -10.58
CA GLY A 154 -9.50 -6.44 -11.53
C GLY A 154 -9.73 -4.97 -11.89
N MET A 155 -8.64 -4.21 -12.06
CA MET A 155 -8.70 -2.80 -12.40
C MET A 155 -7.94 -2.53 -13.71
N ASP A 156 -8.57 -1.80 -14.63
CA ASP A 156 -7.95 -1.32 -15.86
C ASP A 156 -8.04 0.20 -15.89
N LEU A 157 -6.89 0.88 -15.97
CA LEU A 157 -6.81 2.34 -16.08
C LEU A 157 -6.31 2.70 -17.48
N SER A 158 -7.18 3.32 -18.27
CA SER A 158 -6.87 3.79 -19.60
C SER A 158 -6.87 5.31 -19.68
N SER A 159 -5.83 5.88 -20.31
CA SER A 159 -5.74 7.31 -20.61
C SER A 159 -5.95 7.56 -22.11
N TYR A 160 -6.83 8.51 -22.43
CA TYR A 160 -7.16 8.86 -23.82
C TYR A 160 -6.74 10.30 -24.12
N THR A 161 -5.91 10.48 -25.13
CA THR A 161 -5.57 11.80 -25.67
C THR A 161 -6.39 12.05 -26.94
N LEU A 162 -7.29 13.04 -26.90
CA LEU A 162 -8.04 13.50 -28.06
C LEU A 162 -7.33 14.68 -28.71
N THR A 163 -6.80 14.47 -29.91
CA THR A 163 -6.08 15.51 -30.66
C THR A 163 -7.00 16.14 -31.70
N GLY A 164 -7.28 17.44 -31.54
CA GLY A 164 -8.02 18.25 -32.51
C GLY A 164 -7.16 19.35 -33.11
N LYS A 165 -7.80 20.34 -33.73
CA LYS A 165 -7.13 21.57 -34.20
C LYS A 165 -7.65 22.76 -33.40
N ALA A 166 -6.74 23.48 -32.73
CA ALA A 166 -7.06 24.75 -32.13
C ALA A 166 -7.49 25.76 -33.21
N ARG A 167 -8.67 26.35 -33.03
CA ARG A 167 -9.30 27.27 -33.97
C ARG A 167 -10.04 28.36 -33.21
N HIS A 168 -10.33 29.47 -33.88
CA HIS A 168 -11.04 30.58 -33.25
C HIS A 168 -12.50 30.21 -32.97
N SER A 169 -12.93 30.35 -31.72
CA SER A 169 -14.23 29.84 -31.24
C SER A 169 -15.44 30.51 -31.91
N GLY A 170 -15.31 31.79 -32.29
CA GLY A 170 -16.41 32.57 -32.87
C GLY A 170 -16.49 32.58 -34.40
N SER A 171 -15.43 32.21 -35.11
CA SER A 171 -15.33 32.42 -36.57
C SER A 171 -15.10 31.13 -37.37
N THR A 172 -14.93 29.99 -36.71
CA THR A 172 -14.75 28.70 -37.38
C THR A 172 -16.11 28.05 -37.64
N PRO A 173 -16.54 27.93 -38.91
CA PRO A 173 -17.80 27.27 -39.25
C PRO A 173 -17.82 25.84 -38.74
N MET A 174 -19.00 25.32 -38.40
CA MET A 174 -19.16 23.94 -37.91
C MET A 174 -18.59 22.89 -38.86
N ALA A 175 -18.70 23.14 -40.17
CA ALA A 175 -18.19 22.24 -41.21
C ALA A 175 -16.65 22.19 -41.29
N ASP A 176 -15.96 23.17 -40.68
CA ASP A 176 -14.49 23.32 -40.71
C ASP A 176 -13.84 23.00 -39.35
N ARG A 177 -14.59 22.37 -38.43
CA ARG A 177 -14.13 21.94 -37.09
C ARG A 177 -13.49 20.55 -37.12
#